data_AF-A0A1Y3BAI9-F1
#
_entry.id   AF-A0A1Y3BAI9-F1
#
_cell.length_a   1.000
_cell.length_b   1.000
_cell.length_c   1.000
_cell.angle_alpha   90.00
_cell.angle_beta   90.00
_cell.angle_gamma   90.00
#
_symmetry.space_group_name_H-M   'P 1'
#
loop_
_entity.id
_entity.type
_entity.pdbx_description
1 polymer ?
#
loop_
_entity_poly.entity_id
_entity_poly.type
_entity_poly.pdbx_seq_one_letter_code
_entity_poly.pdbx_strand_id
1 'polypeptide(L)'
;MIYTDGCVNIEDELNNTCNQTQEKEDEDFDLQASFIYVCFSNAMLFFLVLLQSALMFSKEIVYFCNEHKNGWYSTGVFYSMKILAEILSLIPALVIYTYLVDIYEPIHPYMFYWMLFFTFLSALAAQAFGHLVAILTLGNFVLLVISIPAIEVISLLISNMGTPVRRLHYIFQFFSNFAPTRFIIEAMFLLQYGFDRCRQKEVQKSLLKFKMEDDEHAHHETFFTYTIIMLIFNILIYRIVTLLLLLAKTNRYENRRKRALRIENSYQNLKPSNVIIPGLQCHHELTIKRIQV
;
A
#
# COMPACT_ATOMS: atom_id res chain seq x y z
N MET A 1 -11.36 14.57 15.36
CA MET A 1 -10.09 14.74 16.09
C MET A 1 -10.25 15.95 16.97
N ILE A 2 -9.91 15.86 18.26
CA ILE A 2 -9.85 17.01 19.16
C ILE A 2 -8.36 17.34 19.25
N TYR A 3 -7.97 18.53 18.83
CA TYR A 3 -6.56 18.93 18.82
C TYR A 3 -6.12 19.24 20.25
N THR A 4 -5.20 18.43 20.76
CA THR A 4 -4.47 18.66 22.01
C THR A 4 -2.98 18.61 21.69
N ASP A 5 -2.22 19.62 22.16
CA ASP A 5 -0.79 19.77 21.82
C ASP A 5 0.04 18.55 22.28
N GLY A 6 -0.37 17.89 23.38
CA GLY A 6 0.24 16.65 23.85
C GLY A 6 1.71 16.77 24.30
N CYS A 7 2.21 18.00 24.42
CA CYS A 7 3.54 18.35 24.87
C CYS A 7 3.57 18.40 26.39
N VAL A 8 4.48 17.63 26.99
CA VAL A 8 4.54 17.51 28.44
C VAL A 8 5.98 17.55 28.95
N ASN A 9 6.21 18.29 30.02
CA ASN A 9 7.47 18.29 30.74
C ASN A 9 7.53 17.10 31.70
N ILE A 10 8.47 16.20 31.47
CA ILE A 10 8.65 14.95 32.24
C ILE A 10 8.89 15.25 33.73
N GLU A 11 9.65 16.31 34.04
CA GLU A 11 9.97 16.69 35.42
C GLU A 11 8.71 17.14 36.18
N ASP A 12 7.83 17.88 35.50
CA ASP A 12 6.59 18.38 36.08
C ASP A 12 5.54 17.26 36.23
N GLU A 13 5.56 16.25 35.35
CA GLU A 13 4.72 15.06 35.49
C GLU A 13 5.13 14.14 36.63
N LEU A 14 6.43 13.94 36.81
CA LEU A 14 6.96 13.10 37.88
C LEU A 14 6.66 13.71 39.26
N ASN A 15 6.67 15.03 39.36
CA ASN A 15 6.36 15.75 40.60
C ASN A 15 4.86 15.81 40.92
N ASN A 16 3.98 15.74 39.91
CA ASN A 16 2.54 15.90 40.07
C ASN A 16 1.73 14.60 39.94
N THR A 17 2.37 13.44 39.91
CA THR A 17 1.71 12.14 39.67
C THR A 17 0.61 11.82 40.69
N CYS A 18 0.72 12.34 41.92
CA CYS A 18 -0.27 12.13 42.98
C CYS A 18 -1.37 13.21 43.06
N ASN A 19 -1.27 14.28 42.26
CA ASN A 19 -2.22 15.40 42.26
C ASN A 19 -2.72 15.67 40.84
N GLN A 20 -3.23 14.64 40.18
CA GLN A 20 -3.84 14.76 38.86
C GLN A 20 -5.16 15.53 38.98
N THR A 21 -5.28 16.61 38.21
CA THR A 21 -6.52 17.37 38.05
C THR A 21 -7.39 16.70 37.00
N GLN A 22 -8.72 16.85 37.12
CA GLN A 22 -9.68 16.33 36.15
C GLN A 22 -9.39 16.81 34.71
N GLU A 23 -8.88 18.04 34.56
CA GLU A 23 -8.43 18.59 33.27
C GLU A 23 -7.31 17.78 32.61
N LYS A 24 -6.36 17.24 33.39
CA LYS A 24 -5.28 16.40 32.84
C LYS A 24 -5.79 15.02 32.39
N GLU A 25 -6.78 14.48 33.11
CA GLU A 25 -7.43 13.23 32.71
C GLU A 25 -8.18 13.39 31.39
N ASP A 26 -8.86 14.53 31.21
CA ASP A 26 -9.56 14.86 29.96
C ASP A 26 -8.56 15.07 28.79
N GLU A 27 -7.43 15.75 29.02
CA GLU A 27 -6.36 15.92 28.03
C GLU A 27 -5.75 14.57 27.58
N ASP A 28 -5.47 13.68 28.54
CA ASP A 28 -4.94 12.35 28.25
C ASP A 28 -5.95 11.49 27.47
N PHE A 29 -7.24 11.60 27.80
CA PHE A 29 -8.31 10.95 27.07
C PHE A 29 -8.39 11.45 25.61
N ASP A 30 -8.36 12.76 25.39
CA ASP A 30 -8.39 13.36 24.06
C ASP A 30 -7.16 12.99 23.23
N LEU A 31 -5.98 12.95 23.85
CA LEU A 31 -4.75 12.51 23.20
C LEU A 31 -4.84 11.04 22.76
N GLN A 32 -5.38 10.18 23.63
CA GLN A 32 -5.60 8.77 23.30
C GLN A 32 -6.63 8.61 22.18
N ALA A 33 -7.71 9.38 22.18
CA ALA A 33 -8.73 9.37 21.14
C ALA A 33 -8.14 9.81 19.79
N SER A 34 -7.34 10.88 19.78
CA SER A 34 -6.64 11.36 18.58
C SER A 34 -5.63 10.32 18.08
N PHE A 35 -4.87 9.67 18.97
CA PHE A 35 -3.98 8.56 18.60
C PHE A 35 -4.74 7.42 17.89
N ILE A 36 -5.88 7.00 18.44
CA ILE A 36 -6.69 5.93 17.87
C ILE A 36 -7.24 6.36 16.51
N TYR A 37 -7.72 7.60 16.40
CA TYR A 37 -8.25 8.16 15.16
C TYR A 37 -7.21 8.12 14.04
N VAL A 38 -5.98 8.55 14.29
CA VAL A 38 -4.91 8.60 13.28
C VAL A 38 -4.48 7.22 12.85
N CYS A 39 -4.26 6.30 13.80
CA CYS A 39 -3.94 4.91 13.49
C CYS A 39 -5.05 4.25 12.66
N PHE A 40 -6.29 4.36 13.12
CA PHE A 40 -7.43 3.67 12.52
C PHE A 40 -7.80 4.25 11.16
N SER A 41 -7.78 5.58 11.00
CA SER A 41 -8.06 6.23 9.72
C SER A 41 -7.05 5.86 8.65
N ASN A 42 -5.76 5.81 8.98
CA ASN A 42 -4.70 5.43 8.04
C ASN A 42 -4.74 3.93 7.72
N ALA A 43 -4.96 3.08 8.71
CA ALA A 43 -5.15 1.65 8.52
C ALA A 43 -6.37 1.35 7.61
N MET A 44 -7.50 2.03 7.86
CA MET A 44 -8.70 1.87 7.04
C MET A 44 -8.48 2.33 5.61
N LEU A 45 -7.79 3.45 5.38
CA LEU A 45 -7.44 3.88 4.03
C LEU A 45 -6.60 2.79 3.32
N PHE A 46 -5.54 2.31 3.99
CA PHE A 46 -4.66 1.27 3.44
C PHE A 46 -5.45 0.01 3.08
N PHE A 47 -6.29 -0.47 4.00
CA PHE A 47 -7.18 -1.61 3.77
C PHE A 47 -8.12 -1.42 2.57
N LEU A 48 -8.77 -0.26 2.46
CA LEU A 48 -9.70 0.03 1.37
C LEU A 48 -9.00 0.05 0.00
N VAL A 49 -7.84 0.69 -0.10
CA VAL A 49 -7.06 0.74 -1.34
C VAL A 49 -6.53 -0.65 -1.71
N LEU A 50 -6.04 -1.41 -0.72
CA LEU A 50 -5.58 -2.78 -0.91
C LEU A 50 -6.71 -3.68 -1.42
N LEU A 51 -7.89 -3.62 -0.77
CA LEU A 51 -9.07 -4.38 -1.14
C LEU A 51 -9.55 -4.05 -2.55
N GLN A 52 -9.70 -2.76 -2.86
CA GLN A 52 -10.10 -2.31 -4.19
C GLN A 52 -9.14 -2.81 -5.27
N SER A 53 -7.84 -2.63 -5.05
CA SER A 53 -6.79 -3.04 -6.01
C SER A 53 -6.78 -4.55 -6.23
N ALA A 54 -6.91 -5.33 -5.15
CA ALA A 54 -6.95 -6.79 -5.23
C ALA A 54 -8.19 -7.29 -5.99
N LEU A 55 -9.36 -6.72 -5.71
CA LEU A 55 -10.62 -7.10 -6.35
C LEU A 55 -10.65 -6.78 -7.84
N MET A 56 -10.24 -5.56 -8.21
CA MET A 56 -10.19 -5.13 -9.60
C MET A 56 -9.19 -5.98 -10.40
N PHE A 57 -7.99 -6.17 -9.85
CA PHE A 57 -6.98 -6.99 -10.49
C PHE A 57 -7.41 -8.46 -10.65
N SER A 58 -8.07 -9.04 -9.64
CA SER A 58 -8.56 -10.42 -9.67
C SER A 58 -9.61 -10.66 -10.76
N LYS A 59 -10.42 -9.66 -11.12
CA LYS A 59 -11.40 -9.78 -12.22
C LYS A 59 -10.71 -9.67 -13.57
N GLU A 60 -9.80 -8.72 -13.70
CA GLU A 60 -9.12 -8.41 -14.97
C GLU A 60 -8.09 -9.46 -15.38
N ILE A 61 -7.45 -10.14 -14.42
CA ILE A 61 -6.43 -11.16 -14.71
C ILE A 61 -6.97 -12.30 -15.58
N VAL A 62 -8.28 -12.59 -15.51
CA VAL A 62 -8.95 -13.63 -16.32
C VAL A 62 -8.97 -13.22 -17.79
N TYR A 63 -9.41 -11.99 -18.08
CA TYR A 63 -9.43 -11.44 -19.43
C TYR A 63 -8.01 -11.31 -19.99
N PHE A 64 -7.11 -10.76 -19.18
CA PHE A 64 -5.69 -10.66 -19.51
C PHE A 64 -5.08 -12.01 -19.91
N CYS A 65 -5.33 -13.07 -19.13
CA CYS A 65 -4.80 -14.39 -19.46
C CYS A 65 -5.27 -14.90 -20.83
N ASN A 66 -6.48 -14.56 -21.26
CA ASN A 66 -7.02 -14.95 -22.56
C ASN A 66 -6.42 -14.10 -23.69
N GLU A 67 -6.34 -12.79 -23.52
CA GLU A 67 -5.77 -11.87 -24.51
C GLU A 67 -4.26 -12.06 -24.68
N HIS A 68 -3.54 -12.31 -23.58
CA HIS A 68 -2.12 -12.64 -23.60
C HIS A 68 -1.84 -13.95 -24.34
N LYS A 69 -2.70 -14.97 -24.16
CA LYS A 69 -2.59 -16.23 -24.93
C LYS A 69 -2.78 -16.01 -26.43
N ASN A 70 -3.64 -15.07 -26.81
CA ASN A 70 -3.84 -14.67 -28.20
C ASN A 70 -2.68 -13.80 -28.74
N GLY A 71 -1.79 -13.32 -27.88
CA GLY A 71 -0.61 -12.55 -28.25
C GLY A 71 -0.89 -11.07 -28.50
N TRP A 72 -1.97 -10.53 -27.96
CA TRP A 72 -2.36 -9.13 -28.20
C TRP A 72 -1.42 -8.13 -27.52
N TYR A 73 -0.90 -8.45 -26.33
CA TYR A 73 0.08 -7.61 -25.63
C TYR A 73 0.88 -8.42 -24.59
N SER A 74 2.01 -7.85 -24.16
CA SER A 74 2.90 -8.46 -23.18
C SER A 74 2.42 -8.23 -21.74
N THR A 75 2.84 -9.10 -20.82
CA THR A 75 2.54 -8.98 -19.39
C THR A 75 3.00 -7.66 -18.78
N GLY A 76 4.16 -7.15 -19.21
CA GLY A 76 4.70 -5.88 -18.69
C GLY A 76 3.87 -4.66 -19.10
N VAL A 77 3.39 -4.63 -20.35
CA VAL A 77 2.53 -3.54 -20.85
C VAL A 77 1.20 -3.53 -20.10
N PHE A 78 0.59 -4.71 -19.92
CA PHE A 78 -0.63 -4.85 -19.12
C PHE A 78 -0.46 -4.30 -17.71
N TYR A 79 0.57 -4.78 -17.00
CA TYR A 79 0.79 -4.42 -15.61
C TYR A 79 1.07 -2.92 -15.45
N SER A 80 1.87 -2.34 -16.35
CA SER A 80 2.19 -0.90 -16.31
C SER A 80 0.97 -0.02 -16.57
N MET A 81 0.15 -0.37 -17.57
CA MET A 81 -1.08 0.37 -17.86
C MET A 81 -2.10 0.23 -16.73
N LYS A 82 -2.19 -0.95 -16.12
CA LYS A 82 -3.06 -1.20 -14.97
C LYS A 82 -2.69 -0.31 -13.78
N ILE A 83 -1.40 -0.21 -13.47
CA ILE A 83 -0.90 0.67 -12.42
C ILE A 83 -1.31 2.12 -12.69
N LEU A 84 -1.04 2.61 -13.91
CA LEU A 84 -1.32 4.00 -14.29
C LEU A 84 -2.82 4.34 -14.19
N ALA A 85 -3.69 3.46 -14.72
CA ALA A 85 -5.13 3.69 -14.71
C ALA A 85 -5.70 3.76 -13.29
N GLU A 86 -5.26 2.85 -12.40
CA GLU A 86 -5.71 2.84 -11.00
C GLU A 86 -5.18 4.05 -10.22
N ILE A 87 -3.90 4.42 -10.37
CA ILE A 87 -3.34 5.62 -9.72
C ILE A 87 -4.13 6.86 -10.11
N LEU A 88 -4.41 7.06 -11.40
CA LEU A 88 -5.11 8.24 -11.88
C LEU A 88 -6.51 8.35 -11.25
N SER A 89 -7.19 7.23 -11.07
CA SER A 89 -8.51 7.18 -10.43
C SER A 89 -8.47 7.44 -8.91
N LEU A 90 -7.34 7.17 -8.25
CA LEU A 90 -7.19 7.31 -6.80
C LEU A 90 -6.89 8.75 -6.37
N ILE A 91 -6.28 9.57 -7.23
CA ILE A 91 -5.84 10.94 -6.89
C ILE A 91 -6.94 11.78 -6.22
N PRO A 92 -8.18 11.89 -6.75
CA PRO A 92 -9.21 12.71 -6.11
C PRO A 92 -9.59 12.21 -4.71
N ALA A 93 -9.67 10.89 -4.52
CA ALA A 93 -10.02 10.29 -3.24
C ALA A 93 -8.93 10.56 -2.19
N LEU A 94 -7.65 10.52 -2.58
CA LEU A 94 -6.53 10.80 -1.69
C LEU A 94 -6.49 12.27 -1.26
N VAL A 95 -6.80 13.20 -2.17
CA VAL A 95 -6.89 14.63 -1.85
C VAL A 95 -8.01 14.89 -0.85
N ILE A 96 -9.21 14.33 -1.09
CA ILE A 96 -10.35 14.45 -0.17
C ILE A 96 -10.01 13.85 1.19
N TYR A 97 -9.41 12.65 1.22
CA TYR A 97 -9.00 11.99 2.46
C TYR A 97 -8.00 12.85 3.24
N THR A 98 -6.95 13.34 2.58
CA THR A 98 -5.91 14.15 3.22
C THR A 98 -6.53 15.41 3.82
N TYR A 99 -7.44 16.06 3.08
CA TYR A 99 -8.17 17.22 3.58
C TYR A 99 -9.02 16.91 4.82
N LEU A 100 -9.69 15.76 4.86
CA LEU A 100 -10.51 15.35 6.00
C LEU A 100 -9.68 15.05 7.26
N VAL A 101 -8.46 14.54 7.09
CA VAL A 101 -7.53 14.29 8.20
C VAL A 101 -6.93 15.61 8.70
N ASP A 102 -6.59 16.54 7.80
CA ASP A 102 -5.95 17.83 8.11
C ASP A 102 -6.89 18.86 8.74
N ILE A 103 -8.22 18.74 8.57
CA ILE A 103 -9.17 19.81 8.89
C ILE A 103 -9.15 20.26 10.37
N TYR A 104 -8.71 19.38 11.28
CA TYR A 104 -8.65 19.65 12.71
C TYR A 104 -7.25 20.04 13.19
N GLU A 105 -6.24 20.07 12.32
CA GLU A 105 -4.89 20.45 12.67
C GLU A 105 -4.62 21.96 12.56
N PRO A 106 -3.70 22.49 13.37
CA PRO A 106 -3.25 23.87 13.24
C PRO A 106 -2.57 24.06 11.88
N ILE A 107 -2.87 25.19 11.24
CA ILE A 107 -2.36 25.51 9.90
C ILE A 107 -0.85 25.76 9.99
N HIS A 108 -0.06 24.79 9.55
CA HIS A 108 1.38 24.93 9.34
C HIS A 108 1.71 24.96 7.84
N PRO A 109 2.59 25.87 7.41
CA PRO A 109 2.98 25.93 6.01
C PRO A 109 3.67 24.62 5.61
N TYR A 110 3.34 24.13 4.41
CA TYR A 110 3.92 22.93 3.77
C TYR A 110 3.55 21.55 4.35
N MET A 111 3.01 21.45 5.56
CA MET A 111 2.68 20.16 6.19
C MET A 111 1.60 19.37 5.41
N PHE A 112 0.58 20.07 4.90
CA PHE A 112 -0.46 19.47 4.05
C PHE A 112 0.13 18.76 2.81
N TYR A 113 1.10 19.37 2.14
CA TYR A 113 1.70 18.79 0.93
C TYR A 113 2.54 17.55 1.25
N TRP A 114 3.23 17.53 2.39
CA TRP A 114 3.94 16.34 2.86
C TRP A 114 2.98 15.21 3.24
N MET A 115 1.86 15.53 3.91
CA MET A 115 0.84 14.55 4.22
C MET A 115 0.18 14.00 2.96
N LEU A 116 -0.10 14.84 1.96
CA LEU A 116 -0.63 14.40 0.66
C LEU A 116 0.36 13.49 -0.08
N PHE A 117 1.63 13.89 -0.14
CA PHE A 117 2.69 13.08 -0.76
C PHE A 117 2.82 11.71 -0.10
N PHE A 118 2.75 11.68 1.23
CA PHE A 118 2.90 10.46 1.99
C PHE A 118 1.65 9.56 1.90
N THR A 119 0.45 10.16 1.87
CA THR A 119 -0.83 9.47 1.56
C THR A 119 -0.82 8.88 0.14
N PHE A 120 -0.17 9.55 -0.80
CA PHE A 120 0.00 9.02 -2.15
C PHE A 120 0.95 7.80 -2.17
N LEU A 121 2.10 7.87 -1.48
CA LEU A 121 2.99 6.72 -1.32
C LEU A 121 2.32 5.54 -0.63
N SER A 122 1.51 5.79 0.40
CA SER A 122 0.77 4.74 1.12
C SER A 122 -0.21 4.02 0.20
N ALA A 123 -0.94 4.76 -0.64
CA ALA A 123 -1.84 4.20 -1.65
C ALA A 123 -1.09 3.35 -2.69
N LEU A 124 0.09 3.77 -3.14
CA LEU A 124 0.93 2.98 -4.06
C LEU A 124 1.40 1.66 -3.43
N ALA A 125 1.75 1.68 -2.14
CA ALA A 125 2.15 0.49 -1.40
C ALA A 125 0.97 -0.47 -1.23
N ALA A 126 -0.19 0.05 -0.82
CA ALA A 126 -1.43 -0.72 -0.69
C ALA A 126 -1.83 -1.37 -2.03
N GLN A 127 -1.75 -0.62 -3.13
CA GLN A 127 -2.05 -1.11 -4.47
C GLN A 127 -1.09 -2.23 -4.91
N ALA A 128 0.23 -2.04 -4.69
CA ALA A 128 1.23 -3.05 -5.01
C ALA A 128 0.98 -4.35 -4.26
N PHE A 129 0.67 -4.24 -2.97
CA PHE A 129 0.40 -5.38 -2.11
C PHE A 129 -0.93 -6.06 -2.44
N GLY A 130 -1.97 -5.30 -2.77
CA GLY A 130 -3.25 -5.82 -3.24
C GLY A 130 -3.11 -6.65 -4.52
N HIS A 131 -2.31 -6.19 -5.49
CA HIS A 131 -2.01 -6.95 -6.71
C HIS A 131 -1.30 -8.28 -6.39
N LEU A 132 -0.36 -8.27 -5.45
CA LEU A 132 0.34 -9.49 -5.01
C LEU A 132 -0.66 -10.53 -4.46
N VAL A 133 -1.53 -10.10 -3.54
CA VAL A 133 -2.55 -10.97 -2.93
C VAL A 133 -3.52 -11.51 -4.00
N ALA A 134 -3.93 -10.67 -4.95
CA ALA A 134 -4.80 -11.11 -6.05
C ALA A 134 -4.14 -12.19 -6.93
N ILE A 135 -2.84 -12.10 -7.19
CA ILE A 135 -2.11 -13.14 -7.93
C ILE A 135 -2.01 -14.41 -7.10
N LEU A 136 -1.68 -14.32 -5.81
CA LEU A 136 -1.54 -15.48 -4.92
C LEU A 136 -2.83 -16.28 -4.83
N THR A 137 -3.97 -15.59 -4.79
CA THR A 137 -5.31 -16.19 -4.65
C THR A 137 -5.86 -16.76 -5.96
N LEU A 138 -5.17 -16.58 -7.09
CA LEU A 138 -5.48 -17.21 -8.39
C LEU A 138 -6.92 -16.95 -8.89
N GLY A 139 -7.53 -15.83 -8.49
CA GLY A 139 -8.91 -15.50 -8.88
C GLY A 139 -9.98 -16.20 -8.05
N ASN A 140 -9.62 -16.94 -6.98
CA ASN A 140 -10.60 -17.43 -6.03
C ASN A 140 -11.05 -16.27 -5.11
N PHE A 141 -12.24 -15.77 -5.39
CA PHE A 141 -12.85 -14.67 -4.66
C PHE A 141 -12.96 -14.94 -3.15
N VAL A 142 -13.33 -16.16 -2.75
CA VAL A 142 -13.50 -16.50 -1.32
C VAL A 142 -12.17 -16.44 -0.58
N LEU A 143 -11.11 -16.99 -1.18
CA LEU A 143 -9.77 -16.94 -0.60
C LEU A 143 -9.26 -15.51 -0.49
N LEU A 144 -9.53 -14.68 -1.51
CA LEU A 144 -9.15 -13.27 -1.53
C LEU A 144 -9.83 -12.49 -0.40
N VAL A 145 -11.15 -12.62 -0.25
CA VAL A 145 -11.94 -11.92 0.79
C VAL A 145 -11.50 -12.32 2.19
N ILE A 146 -11.11 -13.58 2.43
CA ILE A 146 -10.62 -14.04 3.74
C ILE A 146 -9.18 -13.57 3.98
N SER A 147 -8.32 -13.63 2.95
CA SER A 147 -6.89 -13.32 3.09
C SER A 147 -6.62 -11.85 3.39
N ILE A 148 -7.38 -10.93 2.80
CA ILE A 148 -7.11 -9.49 2.91
C ILE A 148 -7.24 -8.97 4.36
N PRO A 149 -8.36 -9.19 5.08
CA PRO A 149 -8.47 -8.79 6.48
C PRO A 149 -7.45 -9.49 7.38
N ALA A 150 -7.15 -10.78 7.13
CA ALA A 150 -6.17 -11.51 7.94
C ALA A 150 -4.76 -10.91 7.79
N ILE A 151 -4.36 -10.59 6.56
CA ILE A 151 -3.09 -9.93 6.26
C ILE A 151 -3.06 -8.55 6.90
N GLU A 152 -4.14 -7.77 6.82
CA GLU A 152 -4.21 -6.43 7.40
C GLU A 152 -4.08 -6.47 8.93
N VAL A 153 -4.80 -7.37 9.61
CA VAL A 153 -4.68 -7.54 11.06
C VAL A 153 -3.25 -7.91 11.45
N ILE A 154 -2.60 -8.83 10.74
CA ILE A 154 -1.19 -9.17 10.99
C ILE A 154 -0.30 -7.95 10.77
N SER A 155 -0.52 -7.21 9.69
CA SER A 155 0.22 -5.99 9.33
C SER A 155 0.10 -4.92 10.42
N LEU A 156 -1.07 -4.76 11.03
CA LEU A 156 -1.31 -3.85 12.14
C LEU A 156 -0.68 -4.34 13.45
N LEU A 157 -0.69 -5.65 13.73
CA LEU A 157 -0.07 -6.21 14.93
C LEU A 157 1.46 -6.08 14.93
N ILE A 158 2.10 -6.24 13.77
CA ILE A 158 3.54 -6.01 13.60
C ILE A 158 3.88 -4.55 13.34
N SER A 159 2.88 -3.68 13.23
CA SER A 159 3.05 -2.24 13.22
C SER A 159 3.26 -1.72 14.64
N ASN A 160 3.70 -0.47 14.72
CA ASN A 160 3.94 0.22 15.96
C ASN A 160 2.63 0.63 16.71
N MET A 161 1.44 0.31 16.16
CA MET A 161 0.12 0.66 16.72
C MET A 161 -0.17 0.00 18.08
N GLY A 162 0.08 -1.31 18.20
CA GLY A 162 -0.25 -2.09 19.40
C GLY A 162 0.93 -2.17 20.37
N THR A 163 2.01 -2.80 19.91
CA THR A 163 3.24 -2.97 20.68
C THR A 163 4.40 -2.31 19.95
N PRO A 164 5.26 -1.53 20.65
CA PRO A 164 6.45 -0.98 20.02
C PRO A 164 7.29 -2.08 19.39
N VAL A 165 7.66 -1.90 18.12
CA VAL A 165 8.39 -2.90 17.33
C VAL A 165 9.71 -3.27 18.00
N ARG A 166 10.40 -2.32 18.65
CA ARG A 166 11.63 -2.56 19.43
C ARG A 166 11.44 -3.61 20.54
N ARG A 167 10.21 -3.86 21.02
CA ARG A 167 9.89 -4.87 22.05
C ARG A 167 9.47 -6.23 21.48
N LEU A 168 9.21 -6.32 20.17
CA LEU A 168 8.85 -7.60 19.54
C LEU A 168 10.07 -8.52 19.46
N HIS A 169 9.82 -9.83 19.36
CA HIS A 169 10.89 -10.80 19.08
C HIS A 169 11.57 -10.48 17.74
N TYR A 170 12.88 -10.74 17.62
CA TYR A 170 13.70 -10.35 16.46
C TYR A 170 13.12 -10.78 15.10
N ILE A 171 12.43 -11.92 15.05
CA ILE A 171 11.73 -12.42 13.84
C ILE A 171 10.65 -11.44 13.40
N PHE A 172 9.80 -10.98 14.33
CA PHE A 172 8.73 -10.03 14.02
C PHE A 172 9.27 -8.63 13.75
N GLN A 173 10.41 -8.25 14.35
CA GLN A 173 11.12 -7.02 13.99
C GLN A 173 11.61 -7.05 12.54
N PHE A 174 12.08 -8.20 12.06
CA PHE A 174 12.46 -8.36 10.67
C PHE A 174 11.25 -8.26 9.73
N PHE A 175 10.15 -8.95 10.05
CA PHE A 175 8.94 -8.89 9.23
C PHE A 175 8.29 -7.50 9.21
N SER A 176 8.39 -6.73 10.29
CA SER A 176 7.83 -5.38 10.34
C SER A 176 8.51 -4.41 9.37
N ASN A 177 9.75 -4.69 8.94
CA ASN A 177 10.43 -3.90 7.90
C ASN A 177 9.78 -4.07 6.51
N PHE A 178 9.03 -5.14 6.32
CA PHE A 178 8.25 -5.39 5.10
C PHE A 178 6.80 -4.91 5.21
N ALA A 179 6.34 -4.48 6.39
CA ALA A 179 4.97 -4.04 6.60
C ALA A 179 4.82 -2.54 6.26
N PRO A 180 4.13 -2.15 5.17
CA PRO A 180 3.99 -0.73 4.83
C PRO A 180 3.23 0.06 5.89
N THR A 181 2.24 -0.56 6.53
CA THR A 181 1.40 0.03 7.59
C THR A 181 2.22 0.57 8.75
N ARG A 182 3.34 -0.08 9.11
CA ARG A 182 4.28 0.41 10.13
C ARG A 182 4.79 1.80 9.77
N PHE A 183 5.45 1.92 8.62
CA PHE A 183 6.03 3.19 8.19
C PHE A 183 4.95 4.24 7.94
N ILE A 184 3.76 3.81 7.49
CA ILE A 184 2.64 4.71 7.28
C ILE A 184 2.23 5.38 8.59
N ILE A 185 1.99 4.58 9.63
CA ILE A 185 1.58 5.07 10.94
C ILE A 185 2.70 5.94 11.54
N GLU A 186 3.95 5.45 11.54
CA GLU A 186 5.08 6.18 12.12
C GLU A 186 5.26 7.57 11.49
N ALA A 187 5.21 7.67 10.16
CA ALA A 187 5.40 8.94 9.47
C ALA A 187 4.20 9.88 9.61
N MET A 188 2.96 9.37 9.60
CA MET A 188 1.79 10.20 9.85
C MET A 188 1.85 10.80 11.25
N PHE A 189 2.20 10.02 12.27
CA PHE A 189 2.39 10.57 13.61
C PHE A 189 3.49 11.65 13.68
N LEU A 190 4.60 11.48 12.97
CA LEU A 190 5.64 12.51 12.91
C LEU A 190 5.18 13.79 12.21
N LEU A 191 4.34 13.70 11.18
CA LEU A 191 3.81 14.89 10.50
C LEU A 191 2.83 15.65 11.40
N GLN A 192 2.03 14.93 12.19
CA GLN A 192 1.00 15.52 13.04
C GLN A 192 1.50 15.98 14.42
N TYR A 193 2.55 15.34 14.93
CA TYR A 193 3.03 15.55 16.29
C TYR A 193 4.55 15.76 16.38
N GLY A 194 5.28 15.72 15.27
CA GLY A 194 6.73 16.00 15.23
C GLY A 194 7.05 17.45 14.85
N PHE A 195 8.30 17.69 14.44
CA PHE A 195 8.82 18.97 13.91
C PHE A 195 8.59 20.18 14.83
N ASP A 196 9.25 20.16 16.00
CA ASP A 196 9.35 21.29 16.93
C ASP A 196 8.01 21.81 17.48
N ARG A 197 6.96 20.98 17.48
CA ARG A 197 5.65 21.32 18.08
C ARG A 197 5.72 21.49 19.60
N CYS A 198 6.66 20.81 20.26
CA CYS A 198 6.93 20.96 21.69
C CYS A 198 8.16 21.85 21.96
N ARG A 199 8.20 22.51 23.12
CA ARG A 199 9.37 23.32 23.54
C ARG A 199 10.57 22.42 23.85
N GLN A 200 11.78 22.99 23.92
CA GLN A 200 13.05 22.26 24.17
C GLN A 200 13.12 21.41 25.47
N LYS A 201 12.13 21.49 26.36
CA LYS A 201 12.04 20.70 27.60
C LYS A 201 10.77 19.86 27.69
N GLU A 202 9.93 19.89 26.67
CA GLU A 202 8.66 19.19 26.61
C GLU A 202 8.79 18.06 25.59
N VAL A 203 8.29 16.88 25.95
CA VAL A 203 8.22 15.72 25.06
C VAL A 203 6.78 15.49 24.64
N GLN A 204 6.62 15.00 23.42
CA GLN A 204 5.31 14.64 22.89
C GLN A 204 4.90 13.25 23.43
N LYS A 205 3.83 13.18 24.24
CA LYS A 205 3.33 11.92 24.82
C LYS A 205 3.01 10.84 23.76
N SER A 206 2.48 11.24 22.61
CA SER A 206 2.12 10.33 21.52
C SER A 206 3.36 9.70 20.86
N LEU A 207 4.43 10.47 20.64
CA LEU A 207 5.70 9.96 20.09
C LEU A 207 6.48 9.11 21.10
N LEU A 208 6.42 9.49 22.37
CA LEU A 208 6.98 8.73 23.50
C LEU A 208 6.42 7.29 23.53
N LYS A 209 5.11 7.13 23.30
CA LYS A 209 4.47 5.80 23.23
C LYS A 209 5.07 4.89 22.17
N PHE A 210 5.54 5.45 21.05
CA PHE A 210 6.20 4.69 19.99
C PHE A 210 7.68 4.39 20.27
N LYS A 211 8.24 4.89 21.39
CA LYS A 211 9.68 4.82 21.70
C LYS A 211 10.54 5.35 20.56
N MET A 212 10.08 6.44 19.96
CA MET A 212 10.85 7.26 19.00
C MET A 212 11.71 8.30 19.73
N GLU A 213 11.94 8.12 21.04
CA GLU A 213 12.92 8.86 21.84
C GLU A 213 14.33 8.51 21.34
N ASP A 214 14.83 9.31 20.41
CA ASP A 214 16.23 9.71 20.45
C ASP A 214 16.18 11.24 20.28
N ASP A 215 16.26 11.95 21.42
CA ASP A 215 15.89 13.35 21.71
C ASP A 215 16.68 14.46 20.97
N GLU A 216 16.93 14.30 19.68
CA GLU A 216 17.45 15.40 18.85
C GLU A 216 16.46 15.69 17.72
N HIS A 217 16.09 16.95 17.55
CA HIS A 217 15.26 17.42 16.42
C HIS A 217 15.83 16.98 15.05
N ALA A 218 17.16 16.80 14.97
CA ALA A 218 17.85 16.21 13.81
C ALA A 218 17.48 14.73 13.54
N HIS A 219 17.06 13.99 14.57
CA HIS A 219 16.56 12.63 14.44
C HIS A 219 15.16 12.54 13.86
N HIS A 220 14.27 13.52 14.08
CA HIS A 220 12.95 13.51 13.45
C HIS A 220 13.04 13.61 11.92
N GLU A 221 13.87 14.50 11.39
CA GLU A 221 14.05 14.64 9.93
C GLU A 221 14.70 13.41 9.29
N THR A 222 15.73 12.86 9.93
CA THR A 222 16.43 11.67 9.43
C THR A 222 15.55 10.42 9.52
N PHE A 223 14.76 10.28 10.60
CA PHE A 223 13.81 9.20 10.77
C PHE A 223 12.63 9.32 9.80
N PHE A 224 12.10 10.52 9.56
CA PHE A 224 11.09 10.77 8.53
C PHE A 224 11.61 10.42 7.12
N THR A 225 12.85 10.77 6.82
CA THR A 225 13.48 10.40 5.54
C THR A 225 13.64 8.87 5.43
N TYR A 226 14.01 8.21 6.53
CA TYR A 226 14.11 6.75 6.59
C TYR A 226 12.77 6.06 6.34
N THR A 227 11.66 6.54 6.92
CA THR A 227 10.33 5.96 6.68
C THR A 227 9.92 6.10 5.21
N ILE A 228 10.23 7.23 4.56
CA ILE A 228 10.01 7.41 3.11
C ILE A 228 10.82 6.39 2.30
N ILE A 229 12.12 6.25 2.59
CA ILE A 229 13.00 5.31 1.89
C ILE A 229 12.49 3.87 2.04
N MET A 230 12.13 3.47 3.26
CA MET A 230 11.61 2.12 3.52
C MET A 230 10.25 1.88 2.85
N LEU A 231 9.39 2.90 2.77
CA LEU A 231 8.12 2.79 2.06
C LEU A 231 8.32 2.63 0.54
N ILE A 232 9.22 3.42 -0.05
CA ILE A 232 9.61 3.29 -1.47
C ILE A 232 10.21 1.91 -1.73
N PHE A 233 11.09 1.43 -0.86
CA PHE A 233 11.67 0.09 -0.94
C PHE A 233 10.58 -1.00 -0.93
N ASN A 234 9.60 -0.90 -0.03
CA ASN A 234 8.48 -1.83 0.02
C ASN A 234 7.64 -1.80 -1.26
N ILE A 235 7.34 -0.60 -1.80
CA ILE A 235 6.65 -0.45 -3.09
C ILE A 235 7.42 -1.20 -4.18
N LEU A 236 8.72 -0.96 -4.32
CA LEU A 236 9.54 -1.59 -5.35
C LEU A 236 9.59 -3.11 -5.19
N ILE A 237 9.78 -3.63 -3.98
CA ILE A 237 9.78 -5.07 -3.72
C ILE A 237 8.45 -5.69 -4.11
N TYR A 238 7.33 -5.15 -3.63
CA TYR A 238 6.02 -5.71 -3.94
C TYR A 238 5.70 -5.66 -5.43
N ARG A 239 6.09 -4.60 -6.14
CA ARG A 239 5.94 -4.49 -7.60
C ARG A 239 6.78 -5.51 -8.34
N ILE A 240 8.05 -5.66 -7.98
CA ILE A 240 8.96 -6.62 -8.61
C ILE A 240 8.46 -8.05 -8.39
N VAL A 241 8.12 -8.41 -7.13
CA VAL A 241 7.61 -9.74 -6.79
C VAL A 241 6.31 -10.03 -7.54
N THR A 242 5.38 -9.06 -7.58
CA THR A 242 4.12 -9.20 -8.31
C THR A 242 4.35 -9.41 -9.81
N LEU A 243 5.22 -8.62 -10.43
CA LEU A 243 5.55 -8.74 -11.85
C LEU A 243 6.22 -10.08 -12.16
N LEU A 244 7.17 -10.52 -11.33
CA LEU A 244 7.84 -11.81 -11.48
C LEU A 244 6.86 -12.98 -11.34
N LEU A 245 5.95 -12.93 -10.35
CA LEU A 245 4.92 -13.96 -10.18
C LEU A 245 3.92 -13.97 -11.35
N LEU A 246 3.54 -12.80 -11.85
CA LEU A 246 2.67 -12.68 -13.01
C LEU A 246 3.34 -13.29 -14.26
N LEU A 247 4.61 -12.94 -14.51
CA LEU A 247 5.41 -13.50 -15.59
C LEU A 247 5.57 -15.02 -15.45
N ALA A 248 5.90 -15.52 -14.26
CA ALA A 248 6.04 -16.95 -14.01
C ALA A 248 4.73 -17.72 -14.29
N LYS A 249 3.57 -17.13 -13.97
CA LYS A 249 2.26 -17.74 -14.23
C LYS A 249 1.84 -17.67 -15.69
N THR A 250 1.96 -16.51 -16.34
CA THR A 250 1.50 -16.34 -17.73
C THR A 250 2.42 -17.04 -18.72
N ASN A 251 3.71 -17.12 -18.39
CA ASN A 251 4.77 -17.45 -19.34
C ASN A 251 5.39 -18.82 -19.10
N ARG A 252 4.62 -19.79 -18.60
CA ARG A 252 5.11 -21.16 -18.39
C ARG A 252 5.75 -21.71 -19.66
N TYR A 253 7.03 -22.08 -19.56
CA TYR A 253 7.86 -22.55 -20.68
C TYR A 253 7.22 -23.71 -21.46
N GLU A 254 6.54 -24.61 -20.74
CA GLU A 254 5.82 -25.74 -21.32
C GLU A 254 4.68 -25.30 -22.26
N ASN A 255 3.98 -24.21 -21.94
CA ASN A 255 2.93 -23.65 -22.78
C ASN A 255 3.50 -22.97 -24.04
N ARG A 256 4.71 -22.38 -23.97
CA ARG A 256 5.39 -21.85 -25.15
C ARG A 256 5.76 -22.95 -26.13
N ARG A 257 6.40 -24.03 -25.66
CA ARG A 257 6.79 -25.16 -26.51
C ARG A 257 5.56 -25.84 -27.13
N LYS A 258 4.52 -26.10 -26.33
CA LYS A 258 3.24 -26.66 -26.81
C LYS A 258 2.50 -25.71 -27.77
N ARG A 259 2.67 -24.39 -27.65
CA ARG A 259 2.13 -23.41 -28.60
C ARG A 259 2.92 -23.40 -29.90
N ALA A 260 4.25 -23.35 -29.83
CA ALA A 260 5.13 -23.40 -31.01
C ALA A 260 4.88 -24.67 -31.83
N LEU A 261 4.82 -25.84 -31.18
CA LEU A 261 4.50 -27.11 -31.84
C LEU A 261 3.10 -27.14 -32.45
N ARG A 262 2.09 -26.54 -31.80
CA ARG A 262 0.73 -26.45 -32.37
C ARG A 262 0.68 -25.50 -33.57
N ILE A 263 1.40 -24.40 -33.51
CA ILE A 263 1.51 -23.44 -34.61
C ILE A 263 2.21 -24.10 -35.81
N GLU A 264 3.33 -24.78 -35.57
CA GLU A 264 4.07 -25.54 -36.58
C GLU A 264 3.21 -26.63 -37.22
N ASN A 265 2.54 -27.47 -36.41
CA ASN A 265 1.59 -28.47 -36.91
C ASN A 265 0.40 -27.83 -37.65
N SER A 266 -0.06 -26.65 -37.23
CA SER A 266 -1.13 -25.94 -37.93
C SER A 266 -0.65 -25.43 -39.29
N TYR A 267 0.56 -24.87 -39.37
CA TYR A 267 1.17 -24.42 -40.64
C TYR A 267 1.42 -25.58 -41.61
N GLN A 268 1.83 -26.75 -41.11
CA GLN A 268 2.02 -27.94 -41.93
C GLN A 268 0.69 -28.50 -42.48
N ASN A 269 -0.41 -28.31 -41.75
CA ASN A 269 -1.74 -28.80 -42.13
C ASN A 269 -2.65 -27.74 -42.77
N LEU A 270 -2.18 -26.49 -42.88
CA LEU A 270 -2.91 -25.38 -43.48
C LEU A 270 -2.96 -25.58 -45.00
N LYS A 271 -4.12 -26.01 -45.52
CA LYS A 271 -4.45 -25.87 -46.94
C LYS A 271 -4.63 -24.37 -47.23
N PRO A 272 -4.10 -23.84 -48.35
CA PRO A 272 -4.27 -22.43 -48.70
C PRO A 272 -5.76 -22.08 -48.72
N SER A 273 -6.16 -21.13 -47.88
CA SER A 273 -7.52 -20.59 -47.88
C SER A 273 -7.63 -19.61 -49.04
N ASN A 274 -8.51 -19.90 -50.01
CA ASN A 274 -8.81 -19.00 -51.14
C ASN A 274 -9.67 -17.79 -50.73
N VAL A 275 -9.88 -17.54 -49.43
CA VAL A 275 -10.71 -16.42 -48.97
C VAL A 275 -9.86 -15.16 -48.87
N ILE A 276 -9.92 -14.36 -49.93
CA ILE A 276 -9.35 -13.01 -49.99
C ILE A 276 -10.26 -12.09 -49.15
N ILE A 277 -9.80 -11.69 -47.97
CA ILE A 277 -10.44 -10.63 -47.18
C ILE A 277 -9.78 -9.30 -47.61
N PRO A 278 -10.50 -8.41 -48.31
CA PRO A 278 -9.92 -7.15 -48.77
C PRO A 278 -9.57 -6.24 -47.58
N GLY A 279 -8.34 -5.72 -47.54
CA GLY A 279 -7.86 -4.76 -46.54
C GLY A 279 -6.79 -5.26 -45.55
N LEU A 280 -6.50 -6.56 -45.52
CA LEU A 280 -5.47 -7.17 -44.65
C LEU A 280 -4.42 -7.89 -45.49
N GLN A 281 -3.68 -7.13 -46.30
CA GLN A 281 -2.71 -7.66 -47.27
C GLN A 281 -1.30 -7.88 -46.71
N CYS A 282 -1.13 -7.93 -45.37
CA CYS A 282 0.15 -8.26 -44.74
C CYS A 282 0.03 -9.53 -43.90
N HIS A 283 0.21 -10.68 -44.55
CA HIS A 283 0.79 -11.95 -44.04
C HIS A 283 0.42 -12.51 -42.65
N HIS A 284 -0.67 -12.10 -41.99
CA HIS A 284 -1.13 -12.73 -40.75
C HIS A 284 -2.57 -13.25 -40.92
N GLU A 285 -2.67 -14.56 -41.17
CA GLU A 285 -3.94 -15.28 -41.10
C GLU A 285 -4.45 -15.29 -39.65
N LEU A 286 -5.43 -14.45 -39.37
CA LEU A 286 -6.13 -14.39 -38.08
C LEU A 286 -7.05 -15.59 -37.94
N THR A 287 -6.70 -16.53 -37.06
CA THR A 287 -7.62 -17.58 -36.60
C THR A 287 -8.48 -17.03 -35.47
N ILE A 288 -9.66 -16.49 -35.81
CA ILE A 288 -10.66 -16.12 -34.80
C ILE A 288 -11.28 -17.41 -34.25
N LYS A 289 -10.92 -17.79 -33.02
CA LYS A 289 -11.62 -18.85 -32.30
C LYS A 289 -13.02 -18.36 -31.93
N ARG A 290 -14.04 -19.12 -32.34
CA ARG A 290 -15.42 -18.92 -31.90
C ARG A 290 -15.48 -18.94 -30.38
N ILE A 291 -15.97 -17.86 -29.79
CA ILE A 291 -16.27 -17.77 -28.36
C ILE A 291 -17.47 -18.70 -28.14
N GLN A 292 -17.28 -19.79 -27.39
CA GLN A 292 -18.42 -20.50 -26.82
C GLN A 292 -18.87 -19.69 -25.60
N VAL A 293 -20.09 -19.16 -25.70
CA VAL A 293 -20.83 -18.50 -24.63
C VAL A 293 -21.26 -19.55 -23.61
#